data_AF-A0A6L4A8V2-F1
#
_entry.id   AF-A0A6L4A8V2-F1
#
_cell.length_a   1.000
_cell.length_b   1.000
_cell.length_c   1.000
_cell.angle_alpha   90.00
_cell.angle_beta   90.00
_cell.angle_gamma   90.00
#
_symmetry.space_group_name_H-M   'P 1'
#
loop_
_entity.id
_entity.type
_entity.pdbx_description
1 polymer ?
#
loop_
_entity_poly.entity_id
_entity_poly.type
_entity_poly.pdbx_seq_one_letter_code
_entity_poly.pdbx_strand_id
1 'polypeptide(L)'
;MSGNKPLQDWRGFWSDPVLAEFNLQQRRRLLSMIICILIGLSIGLTISTALFFQPEDLFSEVVVQAGISMVFVLLVAYWFNRSGYFHPAAAIVLISIPVTLLIIVGQDFASEDVPDGMIYFVIPILMSSLLYPMRTTAIFSLLYILTVVLSYFLIPDVKWEDLYFAAQFIFIVSIFVIFTSFLRQRLMDEWKNSTVGNQKTLTQQNSYLEALHETSLALMSRQKLENLLQVILERAAQLADTEHGNIYPISADGKSFEPRVLLG
;
A
#
# COMPACT_ATOMS: atom_id res chain seq x y z
N MET A 1 -34.55 19.67 -23.16
CA MET A 1 -33.13 19.32 -23.43
C MET A 1 -32.25 20.28 -22.65
N SER A 2 -31.76 19.86 -21.48
CA SER A 2 -30.75 20.58 -20.70
C SER A 2 -30.02 19.53 -19.89
N GLY A 3 -28.99 18.95 -20.52
CA GLY A 3 -28.16 17.89 -19.94
C GLY A 3 -27.23 18.49 -18.90
N ASN A 4 -27.56 18.24 -17.63
CA ASN A 4 -26.71 18.58 -16.50
C ASN A 4 -25.51 17.61 -16.50
N LYS A 5 -24.33 18.11 -16.88
CA LYS A 5 -23.07 17.36 -16.78
C LYS A 5 -22.67 17.29 -15.30
N PRO A 6 -22.38 16.11 -14.74
CA PRO A 6 -21.75 16.04 -13.43
C PRO A 6 -20.31 16.52 -13.57
N LEU A 7 -20.06 17.76 -13.13
CA LEU A 7 -18.73 18.26 -12.90
C LEU A 7 -18.10 17.44 -11.77
N GLN A 8 -17.35 16.40 -12.17
CA GLN A 8 -15.94 16.29 -11.85
C GLN A 8 -15.56 16.71 -10.42
N ASP A 9 -16.05 15.94 -9.45
CA ASP A 9 -15.50 15.92 -8.09
C ASP A 9 -14.18 15.13 -8.08
N TRP A 10 -13.11 15.73 -8.62
CA TRP A 10 -11.75 15.16 -8.60
C TRP A 10 -11.06 15.25 -7.24
N ARG A 11 -11.72 15.83 -6.22
CA ARG A 11 -11.12 16.00 -4.89
C ARG A 11 -11.29 14.77 -4.00
N GLY A 12 -12.29 13.92 -4.25
CA GLY A 12 -12.44 12.61 -3.59
C GLY A 12 -11.45 11.53 -4.03
N PHE A 13 -10.61 11.80 -5.05
CA PHE A 13 -9.56 10.88 -5.50
C PHE A 13 -8.32 10.89 -4.59
N TRP A 14 -8.17 11.95 -3.77
CA TRP A 14 -7.16 12.01 -2.73
C TRP A 14 -7.66 11.18 -1.55
N SER A 15 -7.30 9.90 -1.58
CA SER A 15 -7.09 9.01 -0.44
C SER A 15 -7.65 9.52 0.89
N ASP A 16 -8.63 8.79 1.44
CA ASP A 16 -9.04 8.85 2.84
C ASP A 16 -7.82 9.21 3.72
N PRO A 17 -7.81 10.34 4.45
CA PRO A 17 -6.62 10.83 5.15
C PRO A 17 -6.04 9.78 6.08
N VAL A 18 -6.90 8.93 6.65
CA VAL A 18 -6.53 7.77 7.48
C VAL A 18 -5.74 6.70 6.70
N LEU A 19 -6.15 6.39 5.46
CA LEU A 19 -5.42 5.46 4.59
C LEU A 19 -4.12 6.05 4.05
N ALA A 20 -4.08 7.37 3.82
CA ALA A 20 -2.85 8.07 3.43
C ALA A 20 -1.81 8.03 4.57
N GLU A 21 -2.24 8.24 5.82
CA GLU A 21 -1.39 8.15 7.01
C GLU A 21 -0.87 6.74 7.28
N PHE A 22 -1.71 5.70 7.13
CA PHE A 22 -1.28 4.31 7.31
C PHE A 22 -0.18 3.92 6.30
N ASN A 23 -0.35 4.30 5.04
CA ASN A 23 0.64 4.07 3.99
C ASN A 23 1.95 4.82 4.26
N LEU A 24 1.89 6.05 4.79
CA LEU A 24 3.07 6.82 5.18
C LEU A 24 3.85 6.16 6.31
N GLN A 25 3.17 5.63 7.34
CA GLN A 25 3.83 4.93 8.44
C GLN A 25 4.52 3.64 7.97
N GLN A 26 3.86 2.84 7.11
CA GLN A 26 4.50 1.65 6.52
C GLN A 26 5.73 2.02 5.70
N ARG A 27 5.65 3.04 4.84
CA ARG A 27 6.79 3.50 4.03
C ARG A 27 7.96 4.00 4.88
N ARG A 28 7.69 4.72 5.98
CA ARG A 28 8.73 5.14 6.93
C ARG A 28 9.45 3.96 7.58
N ARG A 29 8.71 2.90 7.95
CA ARG A 29 9.30 1.67 8.50
C ARG A 29 10.16 0.95 7.45
N LEU A 30 9.66 0.80 6.22
CA LEU A 30 10.42 0.20 5.12
C LEU A 30 11.71 0.99 4.83
N LEU A 31 11.63 2.32 4.73
CA LEU A 31 12.81 3.16 4.51
C LEU A 31 13.81 3.03 5.67
N SER A 32 13.34 2.98 6.92
CA SER A 32 14.22 2.77 8.06
C SER A 32 14.95 1.43 7.98
N MET A 33 14.25 0.34 7.64
CA MET A 33 14.88 -0.97 7.47
C MET A 33 15.91 -0.96 6.35
N ILE A 34 15.57 -0.35 5.21
CA ILE A 34 16.46 -0.24 4.07
C ILE A 34 17.71 0.57 4.42
N ILE A 35 17.57 1.72 5.07
CA ILE A 35 18.71 2.54 5.49
C ILE A 35 19.61 1.74 6.46
N CYS A 36 19.04 1.03 7.44
CA CYS A 36 19.83 0.19 8.34
C CYS A 36 20.61 -0.91 7.60
N ILE A 37 19.96 -1.58 6.64
CA ILE A 37 20.62 -2.60 5.81
C ILE A 37 21.74 -1.97 4.97
N LEU A 38 21.49 -0.83 4.34
CA LEU A 38 22.48 -0.12 3.53
C LEU A 38 23.67 0.38 4.36
N ILE A 39 23.45 0.84 5.59
CA ILE A 39 24.53 1.22 6.51
C ILE A 39 25.39 -0.01 6.82
N GLY A 40 24.77 -1.12 7.19
CA GLY A 40 25.49 -2.37 7.47
C GLY A 40 26.28 -2.87 6.26
N LEU A 41 25.67 -2.85 5.07
CA LEU A 41 26.32 -3.22 3.81
C LEU A 41 27.51 -2.30 3.51
N SER A 42 27.33 -0.97 3.62
CA SER A 42 28.37 0.02 3.34
C SER A 42 29.56 -0.13 4.29
N ILE A 43 29.31 -0.33 5.59
CA ILE A 43 30.36 -0.60 6.57
C ILE A 43 31.09 -1.90 6.23
N GLY A 44 30.35 -2.98 5.96
CA GLY A 44 30.91 -4.28 5.61
C GLY A 44 31.80 -4.23 4.37
N LEU A 45 31.36 -3.53 3.31
CA LEU A 45 32.14 -3.32 2.10
C LEU A 45 33.40 -2.48 2.38
N THR A 46 33.27 -1.39 3.16
CA THR A 46 34.41 -0.52 3.51
C THR A 46 35.47 -1.27 4.33
N ILE A 47 35.05 -2.08 5.30
CA ILE A 47 35.96 -2.93 6.09
C ILE A 47 36.58 -4.00 5.20
N SER A 48 35.77 -4.64 4.33
CA SER A 48 36.27 -5.65 3.40
C SER A 48 37.37 -5.07 2.52
N THR A 49 37.15 -3.92 1.87
CA THR A 49 38.17 -3.26 1.06
C THR A 49 39.39 -2.93 1.91
N ALA A 50 39.22 -2.36 3.10
CA ALA A 50 40.33 -2.03 3.99
C ALA A 50 41.18 -3.25 4.42
N LEU A 51 40.62 -4.46 4.43
CA LEU A 51 41.38 -5.68 4.75
C LEU A 51 42.17 -6.23 3.56
N PHE A 52 41.76 -5.92 2.32
CA PHE A 52 42.43 -6.38 1.11
C PHE A 52 43.57 -5.45 0.66
N PHE A 53 43.51 -4.16 1.00
CA PHE A 53 44.55 -3.18 0.67
C PHE A 53 45.64 -3.08 1.75
N GLN A 54 46.84 -2.66 1.37
CA GLN A 54 47.97 -2.54 2.30
C GLN A 54 47.76 -1.39 3.31
N PRO A 55 48.20 -1.55 4.57
CA PRO A 55 47.83 -0.64 5.66
C PRO A 55 48.38 0.79 5.55
N GLU A 56 49.38 1.04 4.69
CA GLU A 56 50.04 2.34 4.62
C GLU A 56 49.19 3.44 3.95
N ASP A 57 48.24 3.07 3.07
CA ASP A 57 47.44 4.01 2.27
C ASP A 57 45.90 3.86 2.44
N LEU A 58 45.45 3.20 3.51
CA LEU A 58 44.02 2.89 3.71
C LEU A 58 43.07 4.09 3.64
N PHE A 59 43.51 5.28 4.09
CA PHE A 59 42.68 6.48 4.10
C PHE A 59 42.81 7.31 2.83
N SER A 60 43.82 7.09 1.99
CA SER A 60 43.93 7.74 0.68
C SER A 60 43.11 7.01 -0.40
N GLU A 61 42.77 5.74 -0.17
CA GLU A 61 41.96 4.97 -1.11
C GLU A 61 40.57 5.57 -1.30
N VAL A 62 40.25 5.92 -2.55
CA VAL A 62 39.01 6.61 -2.93
C VAL A 62 37.80 5.77 -2.53
N VAL A 63 37.88 4.44 -2.69
CA VAL A 63 36.82 3.50 -2.30
C VAL A 63 36.53 3.57 -0.81
N VAL A 64 37.57 3.66 0.04
CA VAL A 64 37.40 3.73 1.49
C VAL A 64 36.81 5.08 1.90
N GLN A 65 37.29 6.19 1.33
CA GLN A 65 36.74 7.52 1.57
C GLN A 65 35.27 7.62 1.13
N ALA A 66 34.96 7.09 -0.06
CA ALA A 66 33.61 7.01 -0.60
C ALA A 66 32.71 6.18 0.32
N GLY A 67 33.18 5.03 0.82
CA GLY A 67 32.48 4.20 1.79
C GLY A 67 32.16 4.92 3.09
N ILE A 68 33.15 5.61 3.69
CA ILE A 68 32.95 6.39 4.92
C ILE A 68 31.96 7.54 4.69
N SER A 69 32.11 8.27 3.59
CA SER A 69 31.20 9.37 3.24
C SER A 69 29.76 8.88 3.03
N MET A 70 29.58 7.71 2.40
CA MET A 70 28.28 7.10 2.19
C MET A 70 27.62 6.71 3.51
N VAL A 71 28.37 6.12 4.45
CA VAL A 71 27.86 5.81 5.79
C VAL A 71 27.40 7.08 6.51
N PHE A 72 28.18 8.16 6.44
CA PHE A 72 27.80 9.44 7.03
C PHE A 72 26.51 10.00 6.41
N VAL A 73 26.40 10.00 5.08
CA VAL A 73 25.19 10.45 4.37
C VAL A 73 23.96 9.60 4.73
N LEU A 74 24.13 8.27 4.85
CA LEU A 74 23.06 7.38 5.27
C LEU A 74 22.64 7.62 6.74
N LEU A 75 23.57 7.96 7.64
CA LEU A 75 23.25 8.35 9.01
C LEU A 75 22.46 9.66 9.06
N VAL A 76 22.82 10.64 8.23
CA VAL A 76 22.05 11.88 8.07
C VAL A 76 20.65 11.56 7.55
N ALA A 77 20.53 10.75 6.50
CA ALA A 77 19.24 10.34 5.97
C ALA A 77 18.39 9.58 7.01
N TYR A 78 19.00 8.71 7.81
CA TYR A 78 18.34 8.03 8.92
C TYR A 78 17.79 9.02 9.94
N TRP A 79 18.59 10.01 10.32
CA TRP A 79 18.20 11.06 11.24
C TRP A 79 17.01 11.88 10.70
N PHE A 80 17.05 12.29 9.42
CA PHE A 80 15.91 12.96 8.77
C PHE A 80 14.64 12.10 8.75
N ASN A 81 14.77 10.81 8.44
CA ASN A 81 13.64 9.87 8.46
C ASN A 81 13.03 9.78 9.88
N ARG A 82 13.87 9.70 10.91
CA ARG A 82 13.45 9.66 12.32
C ARG A 82 12.78 10.96 12.77
N SER A 83 13.22 12.11 12.25
CA SER A 83 12.62 13.43 12.50
C SER A 83 11.28 13.66 11.78
N GLY A 84 10.76 12.67 11.04
CA GLY A 84 9.48 12.73 10.34
C GLY A 84 9.57 13.24 8.90
N TYR A 85 10.76 13.64 8.45
CA TYR A 85 11.01 14.16 7.10
C TYR A 85 11.33 13.02 6.11
N PHE A 86 10.32 12.21 5.80
CA PHE A 86 10.46 11.03 4.93
C PHE A 86 10.97 11.35 3.51
N HIS A 87 10.35 12.32 2.83
CA HIS A 87 10.71 12.65 1.45
C HIS A 87 12.16 13.10 1.28
N PRO A 88 12.68 14.09 2.03
CA PRO A 88 14.08 14.46 1.87
C PRO A 88 15.02 13.33 2.28
N ALA A 89 14.71 12.53 3.31
CA ALA A 89 15.51 11.37 3.67
C ALA A 89 15.64 10.36 2.52
N ALA A 90 14.51 10.01 1.88
CA ALA A 90 14.51 9.10 0.74
C ALA A 90 15.24 9.69 -0.48
N ALA A 91 15.11 11.00 -0.72
CA ALA A 91 15.83 11.67 -1.81
C ALA A 91 17.35 11.66 -1.57
N ILE A 92 17.80 11.91 -0.34
CA ILE A 92 19.23 11.84 0.04
C ILE A 92 19.79 10.46 -0.25
N VAL A 93 19.11 9.39 0.18
CA VAL A 93 19.56 7.99 -0.08
C VAL A 93 19.63 7.69 -1.58
N LEU A 94 18.62 8.11 -2.34
CA LEU A 94 18.57 7.84 -3.77
C LEU A 94 19.64 8.61 -4.56
N ILE A 95 19.96 9.83 -4.15
CA ILE A 95 20.98 10.65 -4.80
C ILE A 95 22.39 10.26 -4.34
N SER A 96 22.56 9.79 -3.11
CA SER A 96 23.90 9.48 -2.60
C SER A 96 24.51 8.26 -3.30
N ILE A 97 23.75 7.19 -3.52
CA ILE A 97 24.21 5.96 -4.19
C ILE A 97 24.87 6.23 -5.56
N PRO A 98 24.19 6.87 -6.55
CA PRO A 98 24.78 7.12 -7.86
C PRO A 98 25.97 8.07 -7.80
N VAL A 99 25.96 9.05 -6.89
CA VAL A 99 27.05 10.02 -6.73
C VAL A 99 28.28 9.31 -6.21
N THR A 100 28.13 8.45 -5.19
CA THR A 100 29.21 7.61 -4.68
C THR A 100 29.75 6.69 -5.77
N LEU A 101 28.89 6.04 -6.55
CA LEU A 101 29.32 5.20 -7.67
C LEU A 101 30.10 6.02 -8.71
N LEU A 102 29.65 7.23 -9.06
CA LEU A 102 30.32 8.08 -10.04
C LEU A 102 31.69 8.54 -9.55
N ILE A 103 31.83 8.85 -8.25
CA ILE A 103 33.12 9.20 -7.65
C ILE A 103 34.09 8.01 -7.72
N ILE A 104 33.63 6.82 -7.35
CA ILE A 104 34.48 5.61 -7.39
C ILE A 104 34.89 5.30 -8.84
N VAL A 105 33.91 5.28 -9.76
CA VAL A 105 34.15 5.01 -11.18
C VAL A 105 35.05 6.05 -11.85
N GLY A 106 34.93 7.31 -11.46
CA GLY A 106 35.70 8.40 -12.06
C GLY A 106 37.16 8.50 -11.59
N GLN A 107 37.53 7.87 -10.48
CA GLN A 107 38.89 8.00 -9.91
C GLN A 107 39.70 6.72 -9.90
N ASP A 108 39.06 5.56 -9.74
CA ASP A 108 39.76 4.33 -9.36
C ASP A 108 39.73 3.26 -10.45
N PHE A 109 38.72 3.31 -11.32
CA PHE A 109 38.56 2.29 -12.35
C PHE A 109 39.34 2.65 -13.62
N ALA A 110 40.07 1.66 -14.14
CA ALA A 110 40.52 1.71 -15.52
C ALA A 110 39.31 1.87 -16.44
N SER A 111 39.49 2.53 -17.59
CA SER A 111 38.41 2.75 -18.57
C SER A 111 37.65 1.47 -18.94
N GLU A 112 38.29 0.30 -18.81
CA GLU A 112 37.72 -1.01 -19.10
C GLU A 112 36.64 -1.49 -18.11
N ASP A 113 36.68 -1.07 -16.84
CA ASP A 113 35.77 -1.54 -15.79
C ASP A 113 34.58 -0.61 -15.54
N VAL A 114 34.60 0.59 -16.14
CA VAL A 114 33.54 1.60 -16.04
C VAL A 114 32.14 1.03 -16.36
N PRO A 115 31.94 0.20 -17.41
CA PRO A 115 30.62 -0.33 -17.76
C PRO A 115 30.00 -1.18 -16.66
N ASP A 116 30.82 -2.01 -15.98
CA ASP A 116 30.35 -2.90 -14.92
C ASP A 116 29.87 -2.10 -13.71
N GLY A 117 30.59 -1.02 -13.37
CA GLY A 117 30.16 -0.05 -12.35
C GLY A 117 28.81 0.59 -12.66
N MET A 118 28.53 0.89 -13.93
CA MET A 118 27.30 1.55 -14.36
C MET A 118 26.08 0.64 -14.24
N ILE A 119 26.22 -0.69 -14.37
CA ILE A 119 25.10 -1.64 -14.21
C ILE A 119 24.47 -1.53 -12.81
N TYR A 120 25.25 -1.18 -11.78
CA TYR A 120 24.75 -1.03 -10.41
C TYR A 120 23.78 0.14 -10.21
N PHE A 121 23.61 1.05 -11.18
CA PHE A 121 22.58 2.09 -11.15
C PHE A 121 21.15 1.53 -11.16
N VAL A 122 20.97 0.24 -11.48
CA VAL A 122 19.68 -0.44 -11.32
C VAL A 122 19.20 -0.47 -9.88
N ILE A 123 20.10 -0.60 -8.90
CA ILE A 123 19.74 -0.67 -7.48
C ILE A 123 18.97 0.58 -7.01
N PRO A 124 19.47 1.82 -7.21
CA PRO A 124 18.74 3.01 -6.81
C PRO A 124 17.45 3.22 -7.64
N ILE A 125 17.38 2.75 -8.90
CA ILE A 125 16.13 2.75 -9.68
C ILE A 125 15.07 1.86 -9.00
N LEU A 126 15.43 0.63 -8.65
CA LEU A 126 14.53 -0.29 -7.95
C LEU A 126 14.09 0.27 -6.60
N MET A 127 15.03 0.83 -5.82
CA MET A 127 14.71 1.50 -4.56
C MET A 127 13.75 2.67 -4.76
N SER A 128 13.91 3.47 -5.81
CA SER A 128 13.00 4.58 -6.09
C SER A 128 11.56 4.08 -6.33
N SER A 129 11.39 2.96 -7.02
CA SER A 129 10.07 2.35 -7.27
C SER A 129 9.35 1.83 -6.02
N LEU A 130 10.13 1.50 -5.00
CA LEU A 130 9.64 1.03 -3.71
C LEU A 130 9.26 2.21 -2.80
N LEU A 131 10.07 3.26 -2.80
CA LEU A 131 9.94 4.37 -1.86
C LEU A 131 8.96 5.46 -2.34
N TYR A 132 8.83 5.61 -3.66
CA TYR A 132 8.14 6.73 -4.28
C TYR A 132 6.95 6.33 -5.15
N PRO A 133 5.95 7.22 -5.33
CA PRO A 133 4.92 7.05 -6.34
C PRO A 133 5.50 7.10 -7.77
N MET A 134 4.76 6.53 -8.72
CA MET A 134 5.19 6.34 -10.11
C MET A 134 5.78 7.59 -10.77
N ARG A 135 5.19 8.77 -10.54
CA ARG A 135 5.67 10.05 -11.11
C ARG A 135 7.10 10.37 -10.70
N THR A 136 7.39 10.25 -9.41
CA THR A 136 8.73 10.48 -8.84
C THR A 136 9.71 9.38 -9.24
N THR A 137 9.27 8.12 -9.32
CA THR A 137 10.10 7.01 -9.83
C THR A 137 10.52 7.25 -11.27
N ALA A 138 9.61 7.74 -12.13
CA ALA A 138 9.93 8.08 -13.51
C ALA A 138 10.94 9.23 -13.61
N ILE A 139 10.82 10.26 -12.77
CA ILE A 139 11.79 11.36 -12.70
C ILE A 139 13.17 10.85 -12.30
N PHE A 140 13.26 10.03 -11.24
CA PHE A 140 14.53 9.45 -10.82
C PHE A 140 15.13 8.54 -11.89
N SER A 141 14.34 7.66 -12.50
CA SER A 141 14.77 6.81 -13.61
C SER A 141 15.34 7.61 -14.78
N LEU A 142 14.66 8.68 -15.20
CA LEU A 142 15.17 9.59 -16.23
C LEU A 142 16.47 10.28 -15.80
N LEU A 143 16.54 10.71 -14.54
CA LEU A 143 17.74 11.32 -13.98
C LEU A 143 18.93 10.34 -13.99
N TYR A 144 18.73 9.06 -13.64
CA TYR A 144 19.80 8.06 -13.69
C TYR A 144 20.26 7.75 -15.12
N ILE A 145 19.32 7.65 -16.08
CA ILE A 145 19.68 7.52 -17.50
C ILE A 145 20.51 8.72 -17.94
N LEU A 146 20.10 9.93 -17.55
CA LEU A 146 20.85 11.15 -17.83
C LEU A 146 22.23 11.12 -17.19
N THR A 147 22.38 10.62 -15.96
CA THR A 147 23.68 10.47 -15.29
C THR A 147 24.61 9.53 -16.06
N VAL A 148 24.10 8.41 -16.59
CA VAL A 148 24.89 7.47 -17.40
C VAL A 148 25.28 8.07 -18.75
N VAL A 149 24.42 8.89 -19.35
CA VAL A 149 24.78 9.63 -20.57
C VAL A 149 25.80 10.72 -20.26
N LEU A 150 25.66 11.41 -19.13
CA LEU A 150 26.58 12.46 -18.70
C LEU A 150 27.95 11.89 -18.32
N SER A 151 28.05 10.65 -17.82
CA SER A 151 29.33 10.03 -17.46
C SER A 151 30.29 9.94 -18.64
N TYR A 152 29.78 9.78 -19.87
CA TYR A 152 30.56 9.88 -21.10
C TYR A 152 31.33 11.21 -21.24
N PHE A 153 30.73 12.31 -20.80
CA PHE A 153 31.35 13.63 -20.86
C PHE A 153 32.25 13.93 -19.65
N LEU A 154 32.02 13.24 -18.54
CA LEU A 154 32.74 13.45 -17.28
C LEU A 154 34.05 12.66 -17.20
N ILE A 155 34.14 11.50 -17.86
CA ILE A 155 35.29 10.58 -17.76
C ILE A 155 36.03 10.55 -19.12
N PRO A 156 37.23 11.15 -19.22
CA PRO A 156 37.91 11.42 -20.49
C PRO A 156 38.27 10.23 -21.38
N ASP A 157 38.21 8.99 -20.89
CA ASP A 157 38.72 7.80 -21.60
C ASP A 157 37.64 6.76 -21.94
N VAL A 158 36.37 7.07 -21.67
CA VAL A 158 35.27 6.13 -21.84
C VAL A 158 34.74 6.18 -23.27
N LYS A 159 34.74 5.03 -23.97
CA LYS A 159 34.16 4.93 -25.32
C LYS A 159 32.65 4.75 -25.24
N TRP A 160 31.96 5.25 -26.26
CA TRP A 160 30.50 5.11 -26.36
C TRP A 160 30.05 3.64 -26.46
N GLU A 161 30.88 2.80 -27.06
CA GLU A 161 30.63 1.35 -27.21
C GLU A 161 30.52 0.66 -25.85
N ASP A 162 31.36 1.06 -24.89
CA ASP A 162 31.41 0.49 -23.55
C ASP A 162 30.19 0.91 -22.73
N LEU A 163 29.73 2.16 -22.90
CA LEU A 163 28.53 2.68 -22.22
C LEU A 163 27.22 2.19 -22.84
N TYR A 164 27.21 1.82 -24.12
CA TYR A 164 26.00 1.45 -24.83
C TYR A 164 25.28 0.27 -24.16
N PHE A 165 26.03 -0.76 -23.75
CA PHE A 165 25.45 -1.93 -23.10
C PHE A 165 24.83 -1.57 -21.74
N ALA A 166 25.55 -0.84 -20.89
CA ALA A 166 25.04 -0.40 -19.59
C ALA A 166 23.80 0.50 -19.74
N ALA A 167 23.84 1.45 -20.69
CA ALA A 167 22.72 2.35 -20.96
C ALA A 167 21.47 1.59 -21.46
N GLN A 168 21.63 0.62 -22.37
CA GLN A 168 20.52 -0.23 -22.83
C GLN A 168 19.93 -1.04 -21.68
N PHE A 169 20.78 -1.66 -20.85
CA PHE A 169 20.32 -2.45 -19.71
C PHE A 169 19.50 -1.59 -18.73
N ILE A 170 20.03 -0.42 -18.36
CA ILE A 170 19.35 0.52 -17.46
C ILE A 170 18.05 1.03 -18.06
N PHE A 171 18.00 1.27 -19.37
CA PHE A 171 16.80 1.69 -20.08
C PHE A 171 15.71 0.60 -20.06
N ILE A 172 16.06 -0.65 -20.34
CA ILE A 172 15.12 -1.79 -20.31
C ILE A 172 14.58 -1.98 -18.88
N VAL A 173 15.47 -2.00 -17.88
CA VAL A 173 15.07 -2.13 -16.48
C VAL A 173 14.18 -0.96 -16.05
N SER A 174 14.50 0.26 -16.46
CA SER A 174 13.68 1.45 -16.18
C SER A 174 12.26 1.31 -16.73
N ILE A 175 12.11 0.87 -17.98
CA ILE A 175 10.79 0.60 -18.58
C ILE A 175 10.06 -0.47 -17.76
N PHE A 176 10.74 -1.56 -17.42
CA PHE A 176 10.14 -2.65 -16.65
C PHE A 176 9.69 -2.19 -15.26
N VAL A 177 10.49 -1.38 -14.57
CA VAL A 177 10.17 -0.82 -13.25
C VAL A 177 8.99 0.14 -13.34
N ILE A 178 8.94 1.01 -14.35
CA ILE A 178 7.81 1.90 -14.58
C ILE A 178 6.54 1.09 -14.91
N PHE A 179 6.66 0.06 -15.74
CA PHE A 179 5.56 -0.80 -16.15
C PHE A 179 5.00 -1.62 -14.97
N THR A 180 5.87 -2.25 -14.18
CA THR A 180 5.48 -2.97 -12.96
C THR A 180 4.87 -2.03 -11.92
N SER A 181 5.41 -0.80 -11.78
CA SER A 181 4.81 0.23 -10.93
C SER A 181 3.40 0.62 -11.41
N PHE A 182 3.21 0.75 -12.73
CA PHE A 182 1.91 1.02 -13.35
C PHE A 182 0.91 -0.12 -13.12
N LEU A 183 1.33 -1.37 -13.35
CA LEU A 183 0.52 -2.56 -13.09
C LEU A 183 0.10 -2.61 -11.62
N ARG A 184 1.03 -2.38 -10.69
CA ARG A 184 0.74 -2.35 -9.26
C ARG A 184 -0.29 -1.29 -8.91
N GLN A 185 -0.21 -0.10 -9.51
CA GLN A 185 -1.21 0.95 -9.27
C GLN A 185 -2.59 0.56 -9.79
N ARG A 186 -2.65 0.01 -11.01
CA ARG A 186 -3.91 -0.42 -11.61
C ARG A 186 -4.60 -1.51 -10.78
N LEU A 187 -3.83 -2.48 -10.29
CA LEU A 187 -4.33 -3.53 -9.40
C LEU A 187 -4.86 -2.98 -8.07
N MET A 188 -4.20 -1.96 -7.50
CA MET A 188 -4.66 -1.33 -6.25
C MET A 188 -5.98 -0.58 -6.43
N ASP A 189 -6.19 0.06 -7.59
CA ASP A 189 -7.44 0.75 -7.91
C ASP A 189 -8.60 -0.25 -8.04
N GLU A 190 -8.36 -1.41 -8.68
CA GLU A 190 -9.33 -2.50 -8.77
C GLU A 190 -9.65 -3.10 -7.40
N TRP A 191 -8.64 -3.32 -6.55
CA TRP A 191 -8.83 -3.87 -5.20
C TRP A 191 -9.67 -2.94 -4.31
N LYS A 192 -9.45 -1.62 -4.43
CA LYS A 192 -10.26 -0.63 -3.70
C LYS A 192 -11.74 -0.72 -4.10
N ASN A 193 -12.00 -0.84 -5.40
CA ASN A 193 -13.38 -0.91 -5.91
C ASN A 193 -14.09 -2.21 -5.51
N SER A 194 -13.38 -3.34 -5.47
CA SER A 194 -13.97 -4.63 -5.04
C SER A 194 -14.25 -4.69 -3.53
N THR A 195 -13.39 -4.09 -2.71
CA THR A 195 -13.56 -4.07 -1.25
C THR A 195 -14.77 -3.22 -0.83
N VAL A 196 -15.01 -2.09 -1.50
CA VAL A 196 -16.20 -1.26 -1.27
C VAL A 196 -17.49 -2.01 -1.63
N GLY A 197 -17.47 -2.84 -2.68
CA GLY A 197 -18.58 -3.73 -3.02
C GLY A 197 -18.87 -4.73 -1.90
N ASN A 198 -17.84 -5.41 -1.39
CA ASN A 198 -17.98 -6.40 -0.33
C ASN A 198 -18.41 -5.79 1.01
N GLN A 199 -17.93 -4.59 1.36
CA GLN A 199 -18.33 -3.88 2.58
C GLN A 199 -19.83 -3.57 2.58
N LYS A 200 -20.39 -3.17 1.44
CA LYS A 200 -21.83 -2.93 1.30
C LYS A 200 -22.63 -4.23 1.48
N THR A 201 -22.18 -5.33 0.88
CA THR A 201 -22.81 -6.65 1.02
C THR A 201 -22.79 -7.14 2.47
N LEU A 202 -21.67 -6.97 3.19
CA LEU A 202 -21.55 -7.34 4.60
C LEU A 202 -22.45 -6.48 5.50
N THR A 203 -22.55 -5.19 5.21
CA THR A 203 -23.41 -4.27 5.97
C THR A 203 -24.89 -4.61 5.76
N GLN A 204 -25.28 -4.97 4.53
CA GLN A 204 -26.63 -5.46 4.23
C GLN A 204 -26.93 -6.77 4.98
N GLN A 205 -26.00 -7.74 4.99
CA GLN A 205 -26.18 -8.99 5.72
C GLN A 205 -26.35 -8.79 7.23
N ASN A 206 -25.56 -7.89 7.83
CA ASN A 206 -25.73 -7.54 9.24
C ASN A 206 -27.10 -6.91 9.52
N SER A 207 -27.54 -5.95 8.70
CA SER A 207 -28.87 -5.33 8.87
C SER A 207 -30.01 -6.33 8.71
N TYR A 208 -29.86 -7.30 7.80
CA TYR A 208 -30.83 -8.38 7.62
C TYR A 208 -30.86 -9.32 8.82
N LEU A 209 -29.70 -9.70 9.38
CA LEU A 209 -29.60 -10.54 10.57
C LEU A 209 -30.16 -9.83 11.82
N GLU A 210 -29.92 -8.53 11.98
CA GLU A 210 -30.50 -7.72 13.06
C GLU A 210 -32.03 -7.69 12.97
N ALA A 211 -32.58 -7.42 11.77
CA ALA A 211 -34.02 -7.44 11.56
C ALA A 211 -34.63 -8.83 11.83
N LEU A 212 -33.93 -9.91 11.45
CA LEU A 212 -34.36 -11.29 11.70
C LEU A 212 -34.30 -11.63 13.20
N HIS A 213 -33.26 -11.17 13.89
CA HIS A 213 -33.10 -11.32 15.33
C HIS A 213 -34.18 -10.57 16.11
N GLU A 214 -34.47 -9.32 15.73
CA GLU A 214 -35.54 -8.50 16.31
C GLU A 214 -36.92 -9.13 16.07
N THR A 215 -37.17 -9.66 14.88
CA THR A 215 -38.41 -10.38 14.56
C THR A 215 -38.54 -11.66 15.41
N SER A 216 -37.46 -12.43 15.56
CA SER A 216 -37.44 -13.62 16.41
C SER A 216 -37.67 -13.27 17.88
N LEU A 217 -37.05 -12.21 18.39
CA LEU A 217 -37.27 -11.70 19.74
C LEU A 217 -38.72 -11.24 19.96
N ALA A 218 -39.32 -10.53 19.00
CA ALA A 218 -40.72 -10.11 19.07
C ALA A 218 -41.71 -11.29 19.03
N LEU A 219 -41.37 -12.35 18.30
CA LEU A 219 -42.15 -13.59 18.28
C LEU A 219 -41.98 -14.40 19.58
N MET A 220 -40.75 -14.47 20.12
CA MET A 220 -40.45 -15.12 21.39
C MET A 220 -40.98 -14.36 22.60
N SER A 221 -41.13 -13.03 22.52
CA SER A 221 -41.67 -12.19 23.59
C SER A 221 -43.20 -12.28 23.71
N ARG A 222 -43.89 -13.07 22.86
CA ARG A 222 -45.29 -13.46 23.07
C ARG A 222 -45.42 -14.58 24.10
N GLN A 223 -45.00 -14.32 25.34
CA GLN A 223 -45.49 -15.05 26.51
C GLN A 223 -46.87 -14.54 26.92
N LYS A 224 -47.88 -14.79 26.07
CA LYS A 224 -49.32 -14.89 26.41
C LYS A 224 -50.04 -15.21 25.10
N LEU A 225 -50.00 -16.49 24.72
CA LEU A 225 -50.79 -17.04 23.62
C LEU A 225 -52.27 -16.65 23.77
N GLU A 226 -52.77 -16.59 25.00
CA GLU A 226 -54.10 -16.08 25.35
C GLU A 226 -54.37 -14.65 24.85
N ASN A 227 -53.42 -13.71 24.99
CA ASN A 227 -53.63 -12.32 24.55
C ASN A 227 -53.71 -12.21 23.03
N LEU A 228 -52.94 -13.04 22.31
CA LEU A 228 -53.01 -13.07 20.85
C LEU A 228 -54.36 -13.59 20.37
N LEU A 229 -54.82 -14.69 20.96
CA LEU A 229 -56.09 -15.31 20.62
C LEU A 229 -57.26 -14.38 20.93
N GLN A 230 -57.20 -13.63 22.03
CA GLN A 230 -58.20 -12.62 22.39
C GLN A 230 -58.26 -11.48 21.37
N VAL A 231 -57.12 -10.91 20.96
CA VAL A 231 -57.11 -9.82 19.95
C VAL A 231 -57.62 -10.29 18.59
N ILE A 232 -57.34 -11.54 18.20
CA ILE A 232 -57.88 -12.12 16.96
C ILE A 232 -59.39 -12.30 17.07
N LEU A 233 -59.89 -12.77 18.22
CA LEU A 233 -61.30 -12.98 18.48
C LEU A 233 -62.11 -11.67 18.44
N GLU A 234 -61.61 -10.62 19.10
CA GLU A 234 -62.24 -9.29 19.11
C GLU A 234 -62.35 -8.68 17.71
N ARG A 235 -61.30 -8.82 16.89
CA ARG A 235 -61.34 -8.31 15.51
C ARG A 235 -62.24 -9.12 14.60
N ALA A 236 -62.27 -10.45 14.77
CA ALA A 236 -63.18 -11.29 14.00
C ALA A 236 -64.66 -11.00 14.35
N ALA A 237 -64.96 -10.77 15.63
CA ALA A 237 -66.29 -10.38 16.09
C ALA A 237 -66.74 -9.03 15.52
N GLN A 238 -65.85 -8.03 15.50
CA GLN A 238 -66.12 -6.73 14.86
C GLN A 238 -66.33 -6.83 13.34
N LEU A 239 -65.55 -7.68 12.65
CA LEU A 239 -65.69 -7.90 11.21
C LEU A 239 -66.96 -8.67 10.84
N ALA A 240 -67.42 -9.54 11.74
CA ALA A 240 -68.66 -10.31 11.56
C ALA A 240 -69.91 -9.55 12.06
N ASP A 241 -69.74 -8.37 12.67
CA ASP A 241 -70.78 -7.58 13.34
C ASP A 241 -71.56 -8.40 14.39
N THR A 242 -70.83 -9.17 15.19
CA THR A 242 -71.39 -10.04 16.24
C THR A 242 -70.75 -9.75 17.58
N GLU A 243 -71.54 -9.72 18.66
CA GLU A 243 -71.03 -9.46 20.01
C GLU A 243 -70.34 -10.67 20.68
N HIS A 244 -70.51 -11.88 20.14
CA HIS A 244 -70.06 -13.11 20.79
C HIS A 244 -69.15 -13.94 19.87
N GLY A 245 -68.08 -14.51 20.44
CA GLY A 245 -67.20 -15.42 19.72
C GLY A 245 -66.35 -16.27 20.65
N ASN A 246 -66.00 -17.48 20.22
CA ASN A 246 -65.10 -18.41 20.93
C ASN A 246 -64.06 -19.02 19.97
N ILE A 247 -62.84 -19.24 20.47
CA ILE A 247 -61.82 -20.03 19.76
C ILE A 247 -61.56 -21.33 20.53
N TYR A 248 -61.72 -22.45 19.83
CA TYR A 248 -61.42 -23.79 20.33
C TYR A 248 -60.11 -24.29 19.70
N PRO A 249 -58.99 -24.26 20.43
CA PRO A 249 -57.77 -24.90 19.96
C PRO A 249 -57.97 -26.42 19.96
N ILE A 250 -57.66 -27.07 18.83
CA ILE A 250 -57.69 -28.54 18.73
C ILE A 250 -56.39 -29.08 19.34
N SER A 251 -56.51 -29.88 20.40
CA SER A 251 -55.38 -30.62 20.97
C SER A 251 -54.93 -31.75 20.02
N ALA A 252 -53.64 -32.07 20.01
CA ALA A 252 -53.01 -33.00 19.06
C ALA A 252 -53.54 -34.46 19.12
N ASP A 253 -54.30 -34.78 20.16
CA ASP A 253 -54.95 -36.07 20.43
C ASP A 253 -56.44 -36.09 20.06
N GLY A 254 -57.00 -34.97 19.56
CA GLY A 254 -58.31 -34.89 18.91
C GLY A 254 -59.54 -35.19 19.79
N LYS A 255 -59.38 -35.26 21.12
CA LYS A 255 -60.42 -35.78 22.03
C LYS A 255 -60.89 -34.85 23.16
N SER A 256 -60.47 -33.59 23.22
CA SER A 256 -61.06 -32.62 24.14
C SER A 256 -61.22 -31.23 23.51
N PHE A 257 -62.36 -30.60 23.78
CA PHE A 257 -62.71 -29.24 23.37
C PHE A 257 -63.02 -28.42 24.62
N GLU A 258 -62.00 -27.84 25.24
CA GLU A 258 -62.22 -26.83 26.27
C GLU A 258 -62.02 -25.43 25.68
N PRO A 259 -62.99 -24.50 25.83
CA PRO A 259 -62.84 -23.14 25.34
C PRO A 259 -61.71 -22.44 26.11
N ARG A 260 -60.71 -21.94 25.38
CA ARG A 260 -59.53 -21.30 26.00
C ARG A 260 -59.65 -19.78 26.13
N VAL A 261 -60.49 -19.15 25.31
CA VAL A 261 -60.80 -17.72 25.37
C VAL A 261 -62.28 -17.53 25.00
N LEU A 262 -63.00 -16.77 25.83
CA LEU A 262 -64.41 -16.45 25.66
C LEU A 262 -64.56 -14.94 25.52
N LEU A 263 -65.30 -14.48 24.50
CA LEU A 263 -65.83 -13.10 24.44
C LEU A 263 -67.33 -13.15 24.80
N GLY A 264 -67.73 -12.34 25.77
CA GLY A 264 -69.12 -12.20 26.22
C GLY A 264 -69.52 -10.75 26.36
#